data_AF-A0A1D6MTL5-F1
#
_entry.id   AF-A0A1D6MTL5-F1
#
_cell.length_a   1.000
_cell.length_b   1.000
_cell.length_c   1.000
_cell.angle_alpha   90.00
_cell.angle_beta   90.00
_cell.angle_gamma   90.00
#
_symmetry.space_group_name_H-M   'P 1'
#
loop_
_entity.id
_entity.type
_entity.pdbx_description
1 polymer ?
#
loop_
_entity_poly.entity_id
_entity_poly.type
_entity_poly.pdbx_seq_one_letter_code
_entity_poly.pdbx_strand_id
1 'polypeptide(L)'
;MEELMSLSPEKILLRWMNFQLKKAGFQKRVTNFSSDIKDSEAYACLLNVLAPECSAKPSAMSVKDLLHRARLILEHADRMGCKRYLTPKDIVDGLPNLNLAFVAHIFQKRNGLSKQMKQVSFVDGLSDDAQVSREERSFRLWINSLGISTYINNVFEDLRNGWVLLEVIDKIAPGSVNWKMANRPPIKLPFRKVENCNQVLKIGKELKFSLVNIAGNDIVQGNKKLILASFSMAIDAVQHSTTAEES
;
A
#
# COMPACT_ATOMS: atom_id res chain seq x y z
N MET A 1 -11.13 -5.64 8.38
CA MET A 1 -11.28 -4.86 7.13
C MET A 1 -10.21 -3.77 7.04
N GLU A 2 -9.79 -3.17 8.17
CA GLU A 2 -8.70 -2.19 8.27
C GLU A 2 -7.32 -2.71 7.81
N GLU A 3 -7.02 -3.99 8.01
CA GLU A 3 -5.75 -4.62 7.56
C GLU A 3 -5.59 -4.68 6.01
N LEU A 4 -6.65 -4.42 5.24
CA LEU A 4 -6.57 -4.34 3.78
C LEU A 4 -6.13 -2.95 3.29
N MET A 5 -6.39 -1.91 4.09
CA MET A 5 -6.16 -0.50 3.72
C MET A 5 -4.73 -0.02 4.03
N SER A 6 -3.88 -0.85 4.63
CA SER A 6 -2.47 -0.55 4.92
C SER A 6 -1.48 -1.26 3.99
N LEU A 7 -1.99 -2.06 3.06
CA LEU A 7 -1.15 -2.82 2.13
C LEU A 7 -0.79 -2.00 0.90
N SER A 8 0.42 -2.22 0.40
CA SER A 8 0.81 -1.71 -0.91
C SER A 8 -0.13 -2.27 -1.99
N PRO A 9 -0.34 -1.53 -3.11
CA PRO A 9 -1.18 -1.99 -4.22
C PRO A 9 -0.83 -3.40 -4.71
N GLU A 10 0.47 -3.73 -4.74
CA GLU A 10 0.97 -5.05 -5.08
C GLU A 10 0.41 -6.14 -4.15
N LYS A 11 0.50 -5.95 -2.82
CA LYS A 11 0.01 -6.91 -1.84
C LYS A 11 -1.51 -7.11 -1.91
N ILE A 12 -2.25 -6.03 -2.21
CA ILE A 12 -3.71 -6.11 -2.43
C ILE A 12 -4.01 -6.99 -3.65
N LEU A 13 -3.33 -6.77 -4.76
CA LEU A 13 -3.50 -7.55 -5.98
C LEU A 13 -3.06 -9.01 -5.81
N LEU A 14 -1.98 -9.28 -5.07
CA LEU A 14 -1.56 -10.64 -4.72
C LEU A 14 -2.62 -11.37 -3.90
N ARG A 15 -3.21 -10.70 -2.88
CA ARG A 15 -4.30 -11.29 -2.07
C ARG A 15 -5.52 -11.58 -2.95
N TRP A 16 -5.91 -10.65 -3.81
CA TRP A 16 -7.03 -10.84 -4.74
C TRP A 16 -6.80 -11.98 -5.74
N MET A 17 -5.63 -12.02 -6.39
CA MET A 17 -5.31 -13.03 -7.40
C MET A 17 -5.35 -14.42 -6.77
N ASN A 18 -4.71 -14.61 -5.61
CA ASN A 18 -4.76 -15.90 -4.89
C ASN A 18 -6.17 -16.29 -4.45
N PHE A 19 -7.03 -15.32 -4.09
CA PHE A 19 -8.43 -15.60 -3.77
C PHE A 19 -9.18 -16.19 -4.97
N GLN A 20 -8.97 -15.67 -6.18
CA GLN A 20 -9.60 -16.21 -7.39
C GLN A 20 -8.97 -17.55 -7.82
N LEU A 21 -7.64 -17.67 -7.76
CA LEU A 21 -6.92 -18.91 -8.08
C LEU A 21 -7.34 -20.08 -7.18
N LYS A 22 -7.54 -19.83 -5.88
CA LYS A 22 -8.01 -20.84 -4.93
C LYS A 22 -9.38 -21.39 -5.31
N LYS A 23 -10.29 -20.56 -5.86
CA LYS A 23 -11.61 -21.02 -6.32
C LYS A 23 -11.53 -21.99 -7.51
N ALA A 24 -10.51 -21.86 -8.35
CA ALA A 24 -10.25 -22.77 -9.46
C ALA A 24 -9.41 -24.00 -9.07
N GLY A 25 -9.08 -24.18 -7.78
CA GLY A 25 -8.26 -25.31 -7.34
C GLY A 25 -6.80 -25.21 -7.78
N PHE A 26 -6.30 -24.01 -8.10
CA PHE A 26 -4.90 -23.80 -8.43
C PHE A 26 -4.03 -24.07 -7.19
N GLN A 27 -3.06 -24.97 -7.34
CA GLN A 27 -2.30 -25.52 -6.21
C GLN A 27 -1.20 -24.58 -5.71
N LYS A 28 -0.57 -23.84 -6.62
CA LYS A 28 0.55 -22.94 -6.31
C LYS A 28 0.01 -21.63 -5.73
N ARG A 29 0.73 -21.04 -4.77
CA ARG A 29 0.44 -19.69 -4.26
C ARG A 29 1.34 -18.69 -4.96
N VAL A 30 0.75 -17.62 -5.50
CA VAL A 30 1.50 -16.53 -6.14
C VAL A 30 1.95 -15.55 -5.06
N THR A 31 3.24 -15.28 -4.98
CA THR A 31 3.85 -14.40 -3.96
C THR A 31 4.50 -13.16 -4.55
N ASN A 32 4.72 -13.13 -5.86
CA ASN A 32 5.29 -12.00 -6.61
C ASN A 32 4.75 -11.98 -8.05
N PHE A 33 4.87 -10.84 -8.73
CA PHE A 33 4.49 -10.69 -10.15
C PHE A 33 5.68 -10.87 -11.10
N SER A 34 6.57 -11.83 -10.81
CA SER A 34 7.75 -12.12 -11.62
C SER A 34 7.92 -13.62 -11.86
N SER A 35 8.74 -14.32 -11.07
CA SER A 35 9.00 -15.75 -11.18
C SER A 35 7.75 -16.63 -11.11
N ASP A 36 6.74 -16.22 -10.32
CA ASP A 36 5.58 -17.06 -10.02
C ASP A 36 4.53 -17.06 -11.14
N ILE A 37 4.67 -16.17 -12.11
CA ILE A 37 3.68 -15.95 -13.19
C ILE A 37 4.28 -16.07 -14.60
N LYS A 38 5.62 -16.15 -14.71
CA LYS A 38 6.33 -16.15 -16.01
C LYS A 38 5.96 -17.33 -16.92
N ASP A 39 5.51 -18.43 -16.33
CA ASP A 39 5.03 -19.60 -17.06
C ASP A 39 3.58 -19.45 -17.57
N SER A 40 2.92 -18.33 -17.28
CA SER A 40 1.53 -18.04 -17.66
C SER A 40 0.47 -19.00 -17.12
N GLU A 41 0.80 -19.95 -16.23
CA GLU A 41 -0.18 -20.91 -15.69
C GLU A 41 -1.18 -20.21 -14.75
N ALA A 42 -0.66 -19.35 -13.87
CA ALA A 42 -1.47 -18.56 -12.97
C ALA A 42 -2.42 -17.63 -13.76
N TYR A 43 -1.94 -17.02 -14.85
CA TYR A 43 -2.79 -16.21 -15.72
C TYR A 43 -3.87 -17.03 -16.44
N ALA A 44 -3.52 -18.20 -16.99
CA ALA A 44 -4.49 -19.08 -17.65
C ALA A 44 -5.64 -19.44 -16.70
N CYS A 45 -5.30 -19.83 -15.47
CA CYS A 45 -6.27 -20.17 -14.46
C CYS A 45 -7.13 -18.96 -14.07
N LEU A 46 -6.51 -17.80 -13.80
CA LEU A 46 -7.21 -16.58 -13.43
C LEU A 46 -8.21 -16.13 -14.49
N LEU A 47 -7.80 -16.06 -15.76
CA LEU A 47 -8.67 -15.63 -16.85
C LEU A 47 -9.84 -16.59 -17.09
N ASN A 48 -9.62 -17.90 -16.91
CA ASN A 48 -10.70 -18.89 -16.99
C ASN A 48 -11.71 -18.76 -15.84
N VAL A 49 -11.28 -18.32 -14.65
CA VAL A 49 -12.21 -18.03 -13.53
C VAL A 49 -13.04 -16.78 -13.81
N LEU A 50 -12.41 -15.73 -14.35
CA LEU A 50 -13.03 -14.42 -14.51
C LEU A 50 -13.86 -14.28 -15.79
N ALA A 51 -13.50 -15.02 -16.83
CA ALA A 51 -14.12 -14.94 -18.15
C ALA A 51 -14.01 -16.29 -18.88
N PRO A 52 -14.65 -17.37 -18.38
CA PRO A 52 -14.63 -18.67 -19.04
C PRO A 52 -15.18 -18.60 -20.47
N GLU A 53 -16.10 -17.69 -20.74
CA GLU A 53 -16.69 -17.44 -22.07
C GLU A 53 -15.69 -16.87 -23.09
N CYS A 54 -14.58 -16.29 -22.63
CA CYS A 54 -13.52 -15.76 -23.49
C CYS A 54 -12.40 -16.78 -23.76
N SER A 55 -12.52 -18.00 -23.25
CA SER A 55 -11.55 -19.07 -23.52
C SER A 55 -11.59 -19.52 -24.99
N ALA A 56 -10.42 -19.82 -25.56
CA ALA A 56 -10.30 -20.29 -26.94
C ALA A 56 -9.47 -21.58 -27.00
N LYS A 57 -9.52 -22.27 -28.15
CA LYS A 57 -8.69 -23.45 -28.44
C LYS A 57 -7.41 -23.04 -29.19
N PRO A 58 -6.25 -23.66 -28.91
CA PRO A 58 -6.01 -24.63 -27.84
C PRO A 58 -6.03 -23.98 -26.46
N SER A 59 -6.35 -24.77 -25.42
CA SER A 59 -6.31 -24.28 -24.04
C SER A 59 -4.88 -23.88 -23.68
N ALA A 60 -4.69 -22.69 -23.11
CA ALA A 60 -3.37 -22.21 -22.68
C ALA A 60 -2.66 -23.22 -21.75
N MET A 61 -3.41 -23.93 -20.90
CA MET A 61 -2.87 -24.94 -19.99
C MET A 61 -2.25 -26.16 -20.72
N SER A 62 -2.67 -26.44 -21.95
CA SER A 62 -2.13 -27.57 -22.75
C SER A 62 -0.90 -27.20 -23.59
N VAL A 63 -0.60 -25.91 -23.74
CA VAL A 63 0.51 -25.43 -24.56
C VAL A 63 1.82 -25.54 -23.79
N LYS A 64 2.82 -26.26 -24.31
CA LYS A 64 4.14 -26.41 -23.66
C LYS A 64 5.04 -25.18 -23.83
N ASP A 65 4.98 -24.53 -24.99
CA ASP A 65 5.80 -23.36 -25.29
C ASP A 65 5.34 -22.13 -24.49
N LEU A 66 6.23 -21.56 -23.68
CA LEU A 66 5.90 -20.47 -22.77
C LEU A 66 5.47 -19.20 -23.50
N LEU A 67 6.14 -18.89 -24.62
CA LEU A 67 5.87 -17.68 -25.39
C LEU A 67 4.52 -17.78 -26.10
N HIS A 68 4.20 -18.95 -26.67
CA HIS A 68 2.90 -19.23 -27.25
C HIS A 68 1.80 -19.20 -26.19
N ARG A 69 2.04 -19.77 -25.00
CA ARG A 69 1.10 -19.71 -23.89
C ARG A 69 0.81 -18.27 -23.46
N ALA A 70 1.85 -17.46 -23.27
CA ALA A 70 1.72 -16.03 -22.93
C ALA A 70 0.95 -15.25 -24.01
N ARG A 71 1.14 -15.59 -25.30
CA ARG A 71 0.35 -15.01 -26.39
C ARG A 71 -1.14 -15.29 -26.23
N LEU A 72 -1.51 -16.55 -25.94
CA LEU A 72 -2.90 -16.94 -25.71
C LEU A 72 -3.53 -16.24 -24.50
N ILE A 73 -2.76 -16.04 -23.42
CA ILE A 73 -3.20 -15.24 -22.26
C ILE A 73 -3.59 -13.84 -22.68
N LEU A 74 -2.71 -13.19 -23.44
CA LEU A 74 -2.92 -11.83 -23.87
C LEU A 74 -4.09 -11.72 -24.86
N GLU A 75 -4.32 -12.72 -25.72
CA GLU A 75 -5.49 -12.79 -26.60
C GLU A 75 -6.79 -13.01 -25.82
N HIS A 76 -6.75 -13.85 -24.78
CA HIS A 76 -7.89 -14.03 -23.87
C HIS A 76 -8.22 -12.71 -23.20
N ALA A 77 -7.22 -12.01 -22.66
CA ALA A 77 -7.41 -10.71 -22.02
C ALA A 77 -8.01 -9.65 -22.97
N ASP A 78 -7.56 -9.61 -24.24
CA ASP A 78 -8.15 -8.73 -25.26
C ASP A 78 -9.65 -9.01 -25.44
N ARG A 79 -10.05 -10.29 -25.51
CA ARG A 79 -11.48 -10.68 -25.62
C ARG A 79 -12.31 -10.26 -24.41
N MET A 80 -11.70 -10.11 -23.23
CA MET A 80 -12.37 -9.57 -22.04
C MET A 80 -12.48 -8.03 -22.06
N GLY A 81 -11.91 -7.37 -23.06
CA GLY A 81 -11.84 -5.91 -23.15
C GLY A 81 -10.71 -5.28 -22.33
N CYS A 82 -9.69 -6.06 -21.93
CA CYS A 82 -8.44 -5.57 -21.37
C CYS A 82 -7.44 -5.33 -22.50
N LYS A 83 -7.32 -4.08 -22.97
CA LYS A 83 -6.38 -3.75 -24.06
C LYS A 83 -4.95 -4.12 -23.69
N ARG A 84 -4.26 -4.82 -24.60
CA ARG A 84 -2.83 -5.12 -24.52
C ARG A 84 -1.94 -3.89 -24.45
N TYR A 85 -1.01 -3.93 -23.52
CA TYR A 85 0.23 -3.13 -23.53
C TYR A 85 1.47 -3.96 -23.16
N LEU A 86 1.28 -5.24 -22.84
CA LEU A 86 2.36 -6.21 -22.65
C LEU A 86 2.54 -7.02 -23.92
N THR A 87 3.78 -7.39 -24.18
CA THR A 87 4.14 -8.44 -25.14
C THR A 87 4.22 -9.80 -24.44
N PRO A 88 4.10 -10.92 -25.17
CA PRO A 88 4.31 -12.25 -24.61
C PRO A 88 5.69 -12.40 -23.94
N LYS A 89 6.71 -11.71 -24.48
CA LYS A 89 8.07 -11.74 -23.96
C LYS A 89 8.16 -11.09 -22.58
N ASP A 90 7.46 -9.98 -22.33
CA ASP A 90 7.47 -9.29 -21.03
C ASP A 90 6.93 -10.18 -19.88
N ILE A 91 6.00 -11.09 -20.20
CA ILE A 91 5.49 -12.07 -19.25
C ILE A 91 6.55 -13.15 -18.99
N VAL A 92 7.11 -13.74 -20.05
CA VAL A 92 8.09 -14.84 -19.93
C VAL A 92 9.40 -14.37 -19.28
N ASP A 93 9.82 -13.14 -19.54
CA ASP A 93 10.97 -12.49 -18.90
C ASP A 93 10.66 -12.12 -17.43
N GLY A 94 9.39 -12.18 -17.01
CA GLY A 94 8.97 -11.98 -15.62
C GLY A 94 9.11 -10.54 -15.15
N LEU A 95 8.90 -9.56 -16.04
CA LEU A 95 9.07 -8.13 -15.73
C LEU A 95 8.06 -7.66 -14.66
N PRO A 96 8.48 -7.36 -13.41
CA PRO A 96 7.55 -7.22 -12.29
C PRO A 96 6.52 -6.10 -12.47
N ASN A 97 6.98 -4.92 -12.91
CA ASN A 97 6.13 -3.74 -13.03
C ASN A 97 5.08 -3.87 -14.15
N LEU A 98 5.46 -4.46 -15.28
CA LEU A 98 4.53 -4.69 -16.39
C LEU A 98 3.47 -5.72 -16.00
N ASN A 99 3.88 -6.81 -15.36
CA ASN A 99 2.95 -7.83 -14.90
C ASN A 99 2.03 -7.34 -13.76
N LEU A 100 2.56 -6.55 -12.82
CA LEU A 100 1.77 -5.88 -11.78
C LEU A 100 0.69 -4.99 -12.40
N ALA A 101 1.08 -4.15 -13.36
CA ALA A 101 0.14 -3.32 -14.09
C ALA A 101 -0.92 -4.19 -14.79
N PHE A 102 -0.52 -5.31 -15.41
CA PHE A 102 -1.42 -6.17 -16.17
C PHE A 102 -2.50 -6.76 -15.28
N VAL A 103 -2.09 -7.26 -14.11
CA VAL A 103 -2.98 -7.78 -13.06
C VAL A 103 -3.92 -6.67 -12.57
N ALA A 104 -3.42 -5.44 -12.38
CA ALA A 104 -4.24 -4.30 -11.99
C ALA A 104 -5.31 -3.97 -13.03
N HIS A 105 -4.96 -4.03 -14.32
CA HIS A 105 -5.90 -3.80 -15.42
C HIS A 105 -6.99 -4.88 -15.46
N ILE A 106 -6.63 -6.16 -15.29
CA ILE A 106 -7.60 -7.25 -15.18
C ILE A 106 -8.53 -7.03 -13.98
N PHE A 107 -7.97 -6.69 -12.81
CA PHE A 107 -8.75 -6.41 -11.59
C PHE A 107 -9.77 -5.30 -11.82
N GLN A 108 -9.36 -4.17 -12.42
CA GLN A 108 -10.25 -3.05 -12.70
C GLN A 108 -11.37 -3.43 -13.67
N LYS A 109 -11.07 -4.27 -14.66
CA LYS A 109 -12.05 -4.68 -15.68
C LYS A 109 -13.05 -5.70 -15.13
N ARG A 110 -12.55 -6.73 -14.44
CA ARG A 110 -13.33 -7.85 -13.92
C ARG A 110 -12.68 -8.41 -12.66
N ASN A 111 -13.06 -7.87 -11.49
CA ASN A 111 -12.53 -8.37 -10.22
C ASN A 111 -13.18 -9.69 -9.74
N GLY A 112 -14.32 -10.10 -10.32
CA GLY A 112 -15.03 -11.33 -9.90
C GLY A 112 -15.46 -11.34 -8.43
N LEU A 113 -15.61 -10.15 -7.82
CA LEU A 113 -16.15 -9.96 -6.48
C LEU A 113 -17.65 -9.67 -6.62
N SER A 114 -18.50 -10.50 -6.02
CA SER A 114 -19.96 -10.28 -6.03
C SER A 114 -20.31 -8.91 -5.44
N LYS A 115 -21.42 -8.30 -5.90
CA LYS A 115 -21.94 -6.98 -5.46
C LYS A 115 -22.16 -6.85 -3.93
N GLN A 116 -21.93 -7.90 -3.13
CA GLN A 116 -21.93 -7.81 -1.66
C GLN A 116 -20.84 -6.89 -1.09
N MET A 117 -19.81 -6.50 -1.84
CA MET A 117 -18.90 -5.41 -1.44
C MET A 117 -19.40 -3.99 -1.79
N LYS A 118 -20.52 -3.85 -2.52
CA LYS A 118 -21.11 -2.55 -2.85
C LYS A 118 -22.09 -2.01 -1.79
N GLN A 119 -22.23 -2.70 -0.66
CA GLN A 119 -23.04 -2.26 0.48
C GLN A 119 -22.14 -2.08 1.71
N VAL A 120 -21.14 -1.22 1.61
CA VAL A 120 -20.80 -0.36 2.74
C VAL A 120 -21.40 0.98 2.35
N SER A 121 -22.57 1.25 2.93
CA SER A 121 -23.38 2.45 2.78
C SER A 121 -22.52 3.72 2.75
N PHE A 122 -22.42 4.31 1.56
CA PHE A 122 -21.72 5.57 1.28
C PHE A 122 -22.63 6.78 1.54
N VAL A 123 -23.41 6.73 2.61
CA VAL A 123 -24.45 7.73 2.95
C VAL A 123 -24.53 7.83 4.47
N ASP A 124 -23.63 8.65 5.04
CA ASP A 124 -23.87 9.53 6.21
C ASP A 124 -22.60 10.23 6.80
N GLY A 125 -21.38 10.02 6.26
CA GLY A 125 -20.13 10.55 6.85
C GLY A 125 -19.32 11.58 6.04
N LEU A 126 -19.88 12.15 4.96
CA LEU A 126 -19.09 12.70 3.84
C LEU A 126 -18.22 13.94 4.10
N SER A 127 -18.38 14.69 5.20
CA SER A 127 -17.56 15.89 5.43
C SER A 127 -16.25 15.60 6.16
N ASP A 128 -16.33 14.94 7.32
CA ASP A 128 -15.16 14.69 8.19
C ASP A 128 -14.23 13.61 7.62
N ASP A 129 -14.79 12.52 7.07
CA ASP A 129 -14.00 11.41 6.52
C ASP A 129 -13.28 11.78 5.21
N ALA A 130 -13.87 12.68 4.41
CA ALA A 130 -13.25 13.19 3.20
C ALA A 130 -12.09 14.15 3.52
N GLN A 131 -12.24 14.98 4.55
CA GLN A 131 -11.16 15.85 5.02
C GLN A 131 -10.00 15.05 5.61
N VAL A 132 -10.29 14.10 6.52
CA VAL A 132 -9.29 13.18 7.08
C VAL A 132 -8.55 12.42 5.99
N SER A 133 -9.25 12.00 4.92
CA SER A 133 -8.62 11.32 3.77
C SER A 133 -7.71 12.24 2.94
N ARG A 134 -8.04 13.54 2.83
CA ARG A 134 -7.18 14.51 2.14
C ARG A 134 -5.94 14.84 2.97
N GLU A 135 -6.11 15.07 4.27
CA GLU A 135 -5.01 15.34 5.20
C GLU A 135 -4.06 14.15 5.30
N GLU A 136 -4.58 12.91 5.39
CA GLU A 136 -3.79 11.67 5.31
C GLU A 136 -2.90 11.67 4.07
N ARG A 137 -3.49 11.95 2.91
CA ARG A 137 -2.78 11.90 1.64
C ARG A 137 -1.68 12.97 1.57
N SER A 138 -1.99 14.20 1.97
CA SER A 138 -1.01 15.29 2.01
C SER A 138 0.15 14.94 2.93
N PHE A 139 -0.17 14.43 4.13
CA PHE A 139 0.83 14.06 5.12
C PHE A 139 1.71 12.90 4.66
N ARG A 140 1.10 11.88 4.04
CA ARG A 140 1.81 10.73 3.46
C ARG A 140 2.79 11.14 2.37
N LEU A 141 2.35 12.02 1.45
CA LEU A 141 3.20 12.52 0.38
C LEU A 141 4.36 13.35 0.93
N TRP A 142 4.07 14.22 1.91
CA TRP A 142 5.10 15.03 2.57
C TRP A 142 6.15 14.15 3.26
N ILE A 143 5.76 13.20 4.11
CA ILE A 143 6.70 12.27 4.77
C ILE A 143 7.57 11.55 3.74
N ASN A 144 6.96 10.98 2.70
CA ASN A 144 7.70 10.24 1.66
C ASN A 144 8.64 11.14 0.83
N SER A 145 8.42 12.47 0.81
CA SER A 145 9.32 13.42 0.15
C SER A 145 10.52 13.87 0.99
N LEU A 146 10.54 13.64 2.31
CA LEU A 146 11.62 14.05 3.21
C LEU A 146 12.92 13.22 3.05
N GLY A 147 12.89 12.16 2.24
CA GLY A 147 14.04 11.26 2.07
C GLY A 147 14.40 10.52 3.36
N ILE A 148 13.40 10.14 4.16
CA ILE A 148 13.57 9.20 5.28
C ILE A 148 13.77 7.77 4.75
N SER A 149 14.27 6.85 5.59
CA SER A 149 14.58 5.49 5.14
C SER A 149 13.34 4.61 4.96
N THR A 150 12.27 4.91 5.69
CA THR A 150 11.02 4.14 5.67
C THR A 150 9.99 4.77 4.74
N TYR A 151 9.51 4.01 3.75
CA TYR A 151 8.38 4.41 2.92
C TYR A 151 7.06 4.05 3.58
N ILE A 152 6.13 5.00 3.66
CA ILE A 152 4.80 4.78 4.26
C ILE A 152 3.69 4.69 3.21
N ASN A 153 2.78 3.74 3.44
CA ASN A 153 1.59 3.49 2.62
C ASN A 153 0.30 3.97 3.29
N ASN A 154 0.25 3.95 4.62
CA ASN A 154 -0.90 4.37 5.41
C ASN A 154 -0.43 5.05 6.70
N VAL A 155 -0.67 6.36 6.81
CA VAL A 155 -0.28 7.19 7.97
C VAL A 155 -0.80 6.63 9.29
N PHE A 156 -2.03 6.11 9.33
CA PHE A 156 -2.66 5.68 10.57
C PHE A 156 -2.13 4.34 11.08
N GLU A 157 -1.51 3.53 10.22
CA GLU A 157 -0.92 2.25 10.63
C GLU A 157 0.60 2.33 10.75
N ASP A 158 1.27 2.93 9.77
CA ASP A 158 2.73 2.93 9.67
C ASP A 158 3.40 3.80 10.74
N LEU A 159 2.68 4.79 11.29
CA LEU A 159 3.20 5.68 12.33
C LEU A 159 3.00 5.16 13.77
N ARG A 160 2.20 4.11 13.97
CA ARG A 160 1.76 3.64 15.30
C ARG A 160 2.89 3.13 16.19
N ASN A 161 4.03 2.76 15.61
CA ASN A 161 5.20 2.30 16.37
C ASN A 161 6.16 3.44 16.74
N GLY A 162 5.86 4.68 16.32
CA GLY A 162 6.65 5.88 16.57
C GLY A 162 7.97 5.98 15.79
N TRP A 163 8.42 4.95 15.08
CA TRP A 163 9.72 4.94 14.40
C TRP A 163 9.80 5.96 13.28
N VAL A 164 8.82 5.95 12.37
CA VAL A 164 8.77 6.90 11.25
C VAL A 164 8.67 8.34 11.76
N LEU A 165 7.93 8.57 12.84
CA LEU A 165 7.81 9.89 13.45
C LEU A 165 9.14 10.39 14.02
N LEU A 166 9.97 9.50 14.59
CA LEU A 166 11.34 9.84 14.98
C LEU A 166 12.21 10.17 13.76
N GLU A 167 12.13 9.41 12.67
CA GLU A 167 12.86 9.73 11.44
C GLU A 167 12.47 11.10 10.86
N VAL A 168 11.17 11.43 10.87
CA VAL A 168 10.66 12.73 10.43
C VAL A 168 11.19 13.85 11.32
N ILE A 169 11.14 13.69 12.65
CA ILE A 169 11.67 14.68 13.60
C ILE A 169 13.17 14.90 13.40
N ASP A 170 13.97 13.84 13.20
CA ASP A 170 15.42 13.96 12.98
C ASP A 170 15.76 14.59 11.62
N LYS A 171 14.86 14.50 10.62
CA LYS A 171 15.01 15.26 9.37
C LYS A 171 14.74 16.76 9.54
N ILE A 172 13.75 17.09 10.37
CA ILE A 172 13.33 18.48 10.62
C ILE A 172 14.30 19.19 11.57
N ALA A 173 14.73 18.49 12.61
CA ALA A 173 15.64 18.98 13.64
C ALA A 173 16.74 17.93 13.86
N PRO A 174 17.79 17.91 13.00
CA PRO A 174 18.88 16.95 13.11
C PRO A 174 19.51 16.92 14.51
N GLY A 175 19.66 15.72 15.07
CA GLY A 175 20.27 15.50 16.38
C GLY A 175 19.31 15.68 17.56
N SER A 176 18.03 15.97 17.31
CA SER A 176 17.00 16.05 18.35
C SER A 176 16.57 14.67 18.88
N VAL A 177 16.75 13.62 18.07
CA VAL A 177 16.36 12.25 18.42
C VAL A 177 17.48 11.51 19.14
N ASN A 178 17.17 10.95 20.32
CA ASN A 178 18.07 10.02 20.98
C ASN A 178 17.85 8.59 20.45
N TRP A 179 18.56 8.27 19.38
CA TRP A 179 18.51 6.95 18.73
C TRP A 179 18.92 5.78 19.65
N LYS A 180 19.63 6.03 20.76
CA LYS A 180 19.97 4.98 21.75
C LYS A 180 18.75 4.55 22.57
N MET A 181 17.76 5.42 22.72
CA MET A 181 16.50 5.15 23.41
C MET A 181 15.37 4.77 22.45
N ALA A 182 15.61 4.86 21.14
CA ALA A 182 14.63 4.49 20.11
C ALA A 182 14.63 2.98 19.86
N ASN A 183 13.44 2.40 19.77
CA ASN A 183 13.23 1.00 19.46
C ASN A 183 13.00 0.81 17.96
N ARG A 184 13.96 0.19 17.27
CA ARG A 184 13.86 -0.07 15.82
C ARG A 184 12.86 -1.20 15.50
N PRO A 185 12.00 -1.05 14.47
CA PRO A 185 11.15 -2.12 13.97
C PRO A 185 11.94 -3.34 13.46
N PRO A 186 11.38 -4.57 13.55
CA PRO A 186 10.03 -4.90 14.01
C PRO A 186 9.90 -4.92 15.55
N ILE A 187 8.92 -4.17 16.09
CA ILE A 187 8.67 -4.06 17.54
C ILE A 187 7.58 -5.02 17.98
N LYS A 188 7.95 -6.07 18.72
CA LYS A 188 7.00 -7.07 19.26
C LYS A 188 6.29 -6.60 20.54
N LEU A 189 7.01 -5.92 21.43
CA LEU A 189 6.51 -5.53 22.74
C LEU A 189 5.77 -4.19 22.66
N PRO A 190 4.50 -4.09 23.08
CA PRO A 190 3.71 -2.86 22.96
C PRO A 190 4.32 -1.64 23.66
N PHE A 191 4.91 -1.81 24.85
CA PHE A 191 5.50 -0.69 25.60
C PHE A 191 6.66 -0.01 24.87
N ARG A 192 7.42 -0.75 24.04
CA ARG A 192 8.50 -0.19 23.21
C ARG A 192 7.99 0.74 22.11
N LYS A 193 6.76 0.50 21.60
CA LYS A 193 6.09 1.45 20.71
C LYS A 193 5.73 2.73 21.46
N VAL A 194 5.22 2.58 22.69
CA VAL A 194 4.89 3.72 23.56
C VAL A 194 6.14 4.54 23.92
N GLU A 195 7.28 3.90 24.17
CA GLU A 195 8.57 4.57 24.41
C GLU A 195 8.98 5.46 23.23
N ASN A 196 8.89 4.94 22.00
CA ASN A 196 9.14 5.73 20.80
C ASN A 196 8.18 6.92 20.70
N CYS A 197 6.87 6.69 20.84
CA CYS A 197 5.86 7.74 20.75
C CYS A 197 6.00 8.79 21.86
N ASN A 198 6.42 8.39 23.07
CA ASN A 198 6.70 9.33 24.15
C ASN A 198 7.91 10.21 23.85
N GLN A 199 8.96 9.65 23.24
CA GLN A 199 10.11 10.44 22.78
C GLN A 199 9.69 11.44 21.70
N VAL A 200 8.88 11.02 20.72
CA VAL A 200 8.29 11.91 19.69
C VAL A 200 7.56 13.08 20.33
N LEU A 201 6.68 12.83 21.31
CA LEU A 201 5.92 13.87 21.98
C LEU A 201 6.79 14.78 22.83
N LYS A 202 7.82 14.23 23.48
CA LYS A 202 8.79 15.02 24.26
C LYS A 202 9.52 16.02 23.37
N ILE A 203 10.11 15.55 22.28
CA ILE A 203 10.85 16.39 21.34
C ILE A 203 9.89 17.39 20.68
N GLY A 204 8.70 16.97 20.27
CA GLY A 204 7.71 17.87 19.69
C GLY A 204 7.32 19.03 20.63
N LYS A 205 7.21 18.78 21.95
CA LYS A 205 6.97 19.86 22.94
C LYS A 205 8.16 20.81 23.05
N GLU A 206 9.39 20.31 22.97
CA GLU A 206 10.62 21.12 22.96
C GLU A 206 10.67 22.00 21.69
N LEU A 207 10.27 21.45 20.54
CA LEU A 207 10.11 22.14 19.25
C LEU A 207 8.84 23.01 19.15
N LYS A 208 8.11 23.21 20.26
CA LYS A 208 6.90 24.05 20.34
C LYS A 208 5.72 23.58 19.48
N PHE A 209 5.66 22.30 19.14
CA PHE A 209 4.45 21.72 18.53
C PHE A 209 3.30 21.74 19.54
N SER A 210 2.10 22.11 19.08
CA SER A 210 0.91 22.10 19.93
C SER A 210 0.40 20.67 20.09
N LEU A 211 0.93 19.99 21.11
CA LEU A 211 0.63 18.59 21.47
C LEU A 211 -0.21 18.54 22.75
N VAL A 212 -1.35 19.23 22.75
CA VAL A 212 -2.22 19.36 23.92
C VAL A 212 -3.00 18.06 24.13
N ASN A 213 -2.89 17.49 25.34
CA ASN A 213 -3.62 16.29 25.78
C ASN A 213 -3.37 15.01 24.94
N ILE A 214 -2.16 14.85 24.39
CA ILE A 214 -1.76 13.64 23.65
C ILE A 214 -0.68 12.88 24.43
N ALA A 215 -0.89 11.59 24.60
CA ALA A 215 0.05 10.64 25.17
C ALA A 215 0.59 9.67 24.10
N GLY A 216 1.75 9.06 24.34
CA GLY A 216 2.35 8.16 23.35
C GLY A 216 1.44 6.98 23.00
N ASN A 217 0.61 6.54 23.95
CA ASN A 217 -0.36 5.48 23.75
C ASN A 217 -1.47 5.85 22.75
N ASP A 218 -1.84 7.13 22.62
CA ASP A 218 -2.85 7.58 21.65
C ASP A 218 -2.37 7.38 20.20
N ILE A 219 -1.07 7.62 19.97
CA ILE A 219 -0.41 7.34 18.68
C ILE A 219 -0.38 5.83 18.42
N VAL A 220 -0.03 5.03 19.44
CA VAL A 220 -0.01 3.56 19.33
C VAL A 220 -1.40 3.00 19.02
N GLN A 221 -2.45 3.61 19.55
CA GLN A 221 -3.84 3.23 19.26
C GLN A 221 -4.31 3.63 17.87
N GLY A 222 -3.58 4.52 17.16
CA GLY A 222 -3.94 4.93 15.81
C GLY A 222 -5.08 5.96 15.76
N ASN A 223 -5.22 6.80 16.79
CA ASN A 223 -6.27 7.82 16.82
C ASN A 223 -6.04 8.85 15.69
N LYS A 224 -6.83 8.72 14.61
CA LYS A 224 -6.67 9.48 13.36
C LYS A 224 -6.63 10.99 13.57
N LYS A 225 -7.56 11.51 14.39
CA LYS A 225 -7.67 12.95 14.66
C LYS A 225 -6.45 13.47 15.42
N LEU A 226 -5.98 12.72 16.41
CA LEU A 226 -4.81 13.12 17.20
C LEU A 226 -3.51 13.04 16.40
N ILE A 227 -3.35 12.01 15.56
CA ILE A 227 -2.19 11.87 14.67
C ILE A 227 -2.16 13.04 13.67
N LEU A 228 -3.26 13.32 12.97
CA LEU A 228 -3.29 14.43 12.01
C LEU A 228 -3.11 15.80 12.71
N ALA A 229 -3.80 16.03 13.83
CA ALA A 229 -3.66 17.28 14.59
C ALA A 229 -2.23 17.52 15.08
N SER A 230 -1.53 16.47 15.54
CA SER A 230 -0.15 16.59 16.04
C SER A 230 0.85 17.02 14.96
N PHE A 231 0.59 16.65 13.71
CA PHE A 231 1.59 16.76 12.65
C PHE A 231 1.20 17.66 11.47
N SER A 232 -0.06 18.07 11.34
CA SER A 232 -0.45 19.15 10.41
C SER A 232 0.33 20.43 10.73
N MET A 233 0.56 20.73 12.01
CA MET A 233 1.37 21.88 12.43
C MET A 233 2.89 21.68 12.27
N ALA A 234 3.37 20.43 12.18
CA ALA A 234 4.78 20.18 11.90
C ALA A 234 5.13 20.55 10.46
N ILE A 235 4.20 20.37 9.52
CA ILE A 235 4.34 20.89 8.15
C ILE A 235 4.42 22.42 8.18
N ASP A 236 3.52 23.07 8.89
CA ASP A 236 3.47 24.54 8.96
C ASP A 236 4.74 25.11 9.63
N ALA A 237 5.22 24.50 10.72
CA ALA A 237 6.44 24.90 11.41
C ALA A 237 7.68 24.77 10.50
N VAL A 238 7.77 23.71 9.70
CA VAL A 238 8.88 23.49 8.76
C VAL A 238 8.84 24.49 7.61
N GLN A 239 7.65 24.79 7.08
CA GLN A 239 7.48 25.78 6.02
C GLN A 239 7.89 27.18 6.49
N HIS A 240 7.54 27.55 7.73
CA HIS A 240 7.91 28.84 8.32
C HIS A 240 9.41 28.96 8.66
N SER A 241 10.09 27.86 9.03
CA SER A 241 11.55 27.90 9.27
C SER A 241 12.36 28.09 7.98
N THR A 242 11.96 27.47 6.86
CA THR A 242 12.64 27.66 5.57
C THR A 242 12.50 29.08 5.03
N THR A 243 11.40 29.77 5.30
CA THR A 243 11.21 31.16 4.86
C THR A 243 12.01 32.18 5.68
N ALA A 244 12.44 31.82 6.90
CA ALA A 244 13.17 32.72 7.79
C ALA A 244 14.70 32.68 7.59
N GLU A 245 15.23 31.61 6.98
CA GLU A 245 16.66 31.52 6.62
C GLU A 245 16.97 32.17 5.25
N GLU A 246 15.95 32.48 4.44
CA GLU A 246 16.08 33.13 3.12
C GLU A 246 15.84 34.65 3.15
N SER A 247 15.58 35.25 4.33
CA SER A 247 15.30 36.68 4.53
C SER A 247 16.28 37.35 5.48
#